data_AF-A0A4D7H708-F1
#
_entry.id   AF-A0A4D7H708-F1
#
_cell.length_a   1.000
_cell.length_b   1.000
_cell.length_c   1.000
_cell.angle_alpha   90.00
_cell.angle_beta   90.00
_cell.angle_gamma   90.00
#
_symmetry.space_group_name_H-M   'P 1'
#
loop_
_entity.id
_entity.type
_entity.pdbx_description
1 polymer ?
#
loop_
_entity_poly.entity_id
_entity_poly.type
_entity_poly.pdbx_seq_one_letter_code
_entity_poly.pdbx_strand_id
1 'polypeptide(L)'
;MSSIATVVDDVSTWPPEFVVAVVVFCGLAIASQLCFAYALYHDAVARDRSDPDRQAVLAFLSPFLGPFGLFYFFRLLRIPGRDPSPTKRELSATAMPLGVVAAFVFGAFVAPPDPITQVMYAVPTMLVSIPLAYLLVSKRSGEGSRPEATS
;
A
#
# COMPACT_ATOMS: atom_id res chain seq x y z
N MET A 1 1.98 25.10 21.00
CA MET A 1 2.31 24.44 19.71
C MET A 1 3.79 24.16 19.74
N SER A 2 4.17 22.91 20.00
CA SER A 2 5.59 22.48 20.01
C SER A 2 6.17 22.69 18.61
N SER A 3 7.34 23.32 18.54
CA SER A 3 8.06 23.50 17.27
C SER A 3 8.53 22.13 16.80
N ILE A 4 8.56 21.88 15.48
CA ILE A 4 9.10 20.64 14.89
C ILE A 4 10.52 20.36 15.43
N ALA A 5 11.29 21.42 15.69
CA ALA A 5 12.63 21.32 16.31
C ALA A 5 12.61 20.66 17.70
N THR A 6 11.61 20.95 18.53
CA THR A 6 11.51 20.39 19.89
C THR A 6 11.13 18.90 19.88
N VAL A 7 10.43 18.43 18.85
CA VAL A 7 10.11 17.01 18.65
C VAL A 7 11.34 16.25 18.14
N VAL A 8 12.17 16.88 17.31
CA VAL A 8 13.39 16.26 16.75
C VAL A 8 14.49 16.12 17.80
N ASP A 9 14.68 17.11 18.69
CA ASP A 9 15.65 17.02 19.79
C ASP A 9 15.31 15.90 20.79
N ASP A 10 14.02 15.56 20.91
CA ASP A 10 13.49 14.51 21.78
C ASP A 10 13.58 13.09 21.18
N VAL A 11 13.86 12.94 19.87
CA VAL A 11 14.02 11.60 19.25
C VAL A 11 15.16 10.81 19.92
N SER A 12 16.17 11.50 20.43
CA SER A 12 17.30 10.89 21.15
C SER A 12 16.92 10.24 22.48
N THR A 13 15.76 10.60 23.06
CA THR A 13 15.25 10.05 24.33
C THR A 13 14.27 8.90 24.11
N TRP A 14 13.85 8.67 22.87
CA TRP A 14 12.86 7.65 22.56
C TRP A 14 13.40 6.23 22.79
N PRO A 15 12.55 5.28 23.21
CA PRO A 15 12.95 3.89 23.28
C PRO A 15 13.46 3.40 21.91
N PRO A 16 14.60 2.70 21.84
CA PRO A 16 15.21 2.31 20.57
C PRO A 16 14.27 1.43 19.71
N GLU A 17 13.46 0.58 20.34
CA GLU A 17 12.45 -0.23 19.68
C GLU A 17 11.38 0.62 18.99
N PHE A 18 11.00 1.75 19.59
CA PHE A 18 10.02 2.66 19.01
C PHE A 18 10.60 3.40 17.82
N VAL A 19 11.87 3.84 17.90
CA VAL A 19 12.58 4.45 16.77
C VAL A 19 12.65 3.48 15.59
N VAL A 20 13.01 2.21 15.83
CA VAL A 20 13.00 1.17 14.80
C VAL A 20 11.61 0.99 14.21
N ALA A 21 10.57 0.91 15.04
CA ALA A 21 9.19 0.78 14.57
C ALA A 21 8.78 1.97 13.67
N VAL A 22 9.10 3.20 14.06
CA VAL A 22 8.83 4.40 13.25
C VAL A 22 9.57 4.36 11.92
N VAL A 23 10.86 4.01 11.91
CA VAL A 23 11.66 3.91 10.67
C VAL A 23 11.08 2.84 9.74
N VAL A 24 10.74 1.67 10.28
CA VAL A 24 10.13 0.58 9.49
C VAL A 24 8.76 1.00 8.96
N PHE A 25 7.92 1.60 9.80
CA PHE A 25 6.60 2.10 9.42
C PHE A 25 6.69 3.12 8.29
N CYS A 26 7.52 4.14 8.44
CA CYS A 26 7.75 5.16 7.42
C CYS A 26 8.28 4.55 6.13
N GLY A 27 9.24 3.62 6.23
CA GLY A 27 9.78 2.89 5.08
C GLY A 27 8.72 2.11 4.33
N LEU A 28 7.87 1.35 5.04
CA LEU A 28 6.78 0.58 4.45
C LEU A 28 5.69 1.49 3.86
N ALA A 29 5.36 2.59 4.52
CA ALA A 29 4.39 3.57 4.02
C ALA A 29 4.87 4.23 2.72
N ILE A 30 6.12 4.66 2.66
CA ILE A 30 6.72 5.24 1.45
C ILE A 30 6.80 4.19 0.33
N ALA A 31 7.27 2.98 0.66
CA ALA A 31 7.35 1.88 -0.31
C ALA A 31 5.97 1.52 -0.88
N SER A 32 4.94 1.48 -0.02
CA SER A 32 3.55 1.30 -0.43
C SER A 32 3.10 2.39 -1.41
N GLN A 33 3.47 3.64 -1.16
CA GLN A 33 3.07 4.75 -2.01
C GLN A 33 3.72 4.71 -3.39
N LEU A 34 5.01 4.36 -3.44
CA LEU A 34 5.73 4.14 -4.69
C LEU A 34 5.16 2.93 -5.46
N CYS A 35 4.88 1.84 -4.77
CA CYS A 35 4.26 0.65 -5.35
C CYS A 35 2.87 0.96 -5.91
N PHE A 36 2.08 1.77 -5.21
CA PHE A 36 0.75 2.15 -5.65
C PHE A 36 0.79 2.99 -6.93
N ALA A 37 1.68 4.00 -6.98
CA ALA A 37 1.91 4.81 -8.16
C ALA A 37 2.38 3.96 -9.34
N TYR A 38 3.32 3.04 -9.09
CA TYR A 38 3.84 2.11 -10.09
C TYR A 38 2.76 1.19 -10.67
N ALA A 39 1.91 0.60 -9.81
CA ALA A 39 0.85 -0.30 -10.25
C ALA A 39 -0.16 0.41 -11.17
N LEU A 40 -0.54 1.64 -10.85
CA LEU A 40 -1.48 2.42 -11.66
C LEU A 40 -0.84 3.02 -12.93
N TYR A 41 0.46 3.35 -12.88
CA TYR A 41 1.21 3.72 -14.08
C TYR A 41 1.21 2.57 -15.09
N HIS A 42 1.61 1.37 -14.65
CA HIS A 42 1.65 0.20 -15.52
C HIS A 42 0.25 -0.22 -16.00
N ASP A 43 -0.79 -0.09 -15.18
CA ASP A 43 -2.18 -0.29 -15.61
C ASP A 43 -2.59 0.71 -16.71
N ALA A 44 -2.19 1.97 -16.61
CA ALA A 44 -2.51 2.99 -17.60
C ALA A 44 -1.77 2.77 -18.92
N VAL A 45 -0.46 2.47 -18.87
CA VAL A 45 0.36 2.16 -20.05
C VAL A 45 -0.15 0.89 -20.74
N ALA A 46 -0.48 -0.16 -19.99
CA ALA A 46 -0.97 -1.41 -20.57
C ALA A 46 -2.33 -1.29 -21.24
N ARG A 47 -3.13 -0.26 -20.92
CA ARG A 47 -4.46 -0.01 -21.50
C ARG A 47 -4.49 1.14 -22.49
N ASP A 48 -3.32 1.64 -22.90
CA ASP A 48 -3.17 2.79 -23.80
C ASP A 48 -4.03 3.99 -23.38
N ARG A 49 -4.12 4.25 -22.07
CA ARG A 49 -4.88 5.38 -21.54
C ARG A 49 -4.07 6.66 -21.68
N SER A 50 -4.77 7.76 -21.94
CA SER A 50 -4.17 9.08 -21.90
C SER A 50 -3.61 9.39 -20.49
N ASP A 51 -2.41 9.98 -20.47
CA ASP A 51 -1.69 10.51 -19.31
C ASP A 51 -1.36 9.52 -18.17
N PRO A 52 -0.53 8.48 -18.41
CA PRO A 52 -0.09 7.54 -17.37
C PRO A 52 0.66 8.24 -16.22
N ASP A 53 1.49 9.25 -16.52
CA ASP A 53 2.25 9.99 -15.50
C ASP A 53 1.35 10.73 -14.52
N ARG A 54 0.32 11.41 -15.04
CA ARG A 54 -0.66 12.12 -14.22
C ARG A 54 -1.39 11.16 -13.27
N GLN A 55 -1.71 9.96 -13.75
CA GLN A 55 -2.38 8.95 -12.93
C GLN A 55 -1.47 8.42 -11.82
N ALA A 56 -0.18 8.23 -12.10
CA ALA A 56 0.82 7.82 -11.11
C ALA A 56 1.01 8.88 -10.02
N VAL A 57 1.10 10.16 -10.39
CA VAL A 57 1.22 11.28 -9.44
C VAL A 57 -0.02 11.39 -8.57
N LEU A 58 -1.21 11.30 -9.16
CA LEU A 58 -2.47 11.33 -8.40
C LEU A 58 -2.59 10.13 -7.46
N ALA A 59 -2.16 8.94 -7.87
CA ALA A 59 -2.06 7.78 -7.01
C ALA A 59 -1.10 8.01 -5.83
N PHE A 60 0.08 8.58 -6.09
CA PHE A 60 1.07 8.92 -5.07
C PHE A 60 0.59 9.99 -4.09
N LEU A 61 -0.25 10.93 -4.52
CA LEU A 61 -0.79 11.96 -3.62
C LEU A 61 -2.11 11.55 -2.96
N SER A 62 -2.71 10.45 -3.39
CA SER A 62 -4.06 10.02 -3.01
C SER A 62 -4.35 9.94 -1.49
N PRO A 63 -3.42 9.57 -0.58
CA PRO A 63 -3.67 9.54 0.86
C PRO A 63 -3.93 10.93 1.44
N PHE A 64 -3.41 11.98 0.79
CA PHE A 64 -3.59 13.38 1.21
C PHE A 64 -4.86 14.00 0.62
N LEU A 65 -5.48 13.36 -0.38
CA LEU A 65 -6.63 13.87 -1.12
C LEU A 65 -7.98 13.40 -0.52
N GLY A 66 -7.99 12.86 0.70
CA GLY A 66 -9.20 12.46 1.42
C GLY A 66 -10.03 11.42 0.66
N PRO A 67 -11.31 11.68 0.34
CA PRO A 67 -12.18 10.70 -0.33
C PRO A 67 -11.70 10.30 -1.74
N PHE A 68 -10.88 11.14 -2.40
CA PHE A 68 -10.24 10.75 -3.65
C PHE A 68 -9.23 9.60 -3.48
N GLY A 69 -8.66 9.43 -2.29
CA GLY A 69 -7.86 8.27 -1.92
C GLY A 69 -8.63 6.96 -2.06
N LEU A 70 -9.88 6.94 -1.58
CA LEU A 70 -10.76 5.79 -1.71
C LEU A 70 -11.08 5.49 -3.17
N PHE A 71 -11.33 6.50 -4.01
CA PHE A 71 -11.58 6.30 -5.44
C PHE A 71 -10.41 5.58 -6.13
N TYR A 72 -9.19 6.05 -5.91
CA TYR A 72 -7.98 5.43 -6.47
C TYR A 72 -7.73 4.04 -5.89
N PHE A 73 -8.01 3.83 -4.61
CA PHE A 73 -7.90 2.52 -3.98
C PHE A 73 -8.91 1.50 -4.54
N PHE A 74 -10.17 1.90 -4.70
CA PHE A 74 -11.18 1.05 -5.35
C PHE A 74 -10.83 0.77 -6.81
N ARG A 75 -10.19 1.72 -7.49
CA ARG A 75 -9.66 1.48 -8.83
C ARG A 75 -8.58 0.39 -8.83
N LEU A 76 -7.68 0.38 -7.84
CA LEU A 76 -6.68 -0.68 -7.68
C LEU A 76 -7.32 -2.06 -7.48
N LEU A 77 -8.33 -2.15 -6.61
CA LEU A 77 -9.07 -3.39 -6.36
C LEU A 77 -9.76 -3.95 -7.61
N ARG A 78 -10.14 -3.05 -8.52
CA ARG A 78 -10.91 -3.38 -9.72
C ARG A 78 -10.06 -3.63 -10.96
N ILE A 79 -8.72 -3.57 -10.90
CA ILE A 79 -7.87 -3.88 -12.06
C ILE A 79 -8.21 -5.31 -12.55
N PRO A 80 -8.88 -5.47 -13.70
CA PRO A 80 -9.19 -6.79 -14.22
C PRO A 80 -7.92 -7.49 -14.70
N GLY A 81 -7.95 -8.82 -14.73
CA GLY A 81 -6.91 -9.61 -15.41
C GLY A 81 -6.69 -9.09 -16.83
N ARG A 82 -5.42 -8.99 -17.23
CA ARG A 82 -5.01 -8.45 -18.53
C ARG A 82 -4.10 -9.46 -19.23
N ASP A 83 -4.06 -9.37 -20.56
CA ASP A 83 -3.08 -10.06 -21.42
C ASP A 83 -2.08 -9.01 -21.96
N PRO A 84 -0.75 -9.15 -21.74
CA PRO A 84 -0.06 -10.23 -21.01
C PRO A 84 -0.31 -10.18 -19.51
N SER A 85 -0.23 -11.36 -18.88
CA SER A 85 -0.41 -11.52 -17.43
C SER A 85 0.54 -10.61 -16.62
N PRO A 86 0.13 -10.10 -15.46
CA PRO A 86 0.94 -9.18 -14.66
C PRO A 86 2.29 -9.79 -14.28
N THR A 87 3.35 -8.97 -14.35
CA THR A 87 4.69 -9.42 -13.95
C THR A 87 4.78 -9.56 -12.42
N LYS A 88 5.75 -10.34 -11.91
CA LYS A 88 5.97 -10.50 -10.45
C LYS A 88 6.12 -9.15 -9.73
N ARG A 89 6.74 -8.16 -10.39
CA ARG A 89 6.92 -6.80 -9.86
C ARG A 89 5.60 -6.04 -9.75
N GLU A 90 4.73 -6.17 -10.74
CA GLU A 90 3.38 -5.58 -10.69
C GLU A 90 2.49 -6.24 -9.64
N LEU A 91 2.62 -7.56 -9.45
CA LEU A 91 1.92 -8.28 -8.38
C LEU A 91 2.36 -7.77 -7.01
N SER A 92 3.67 -7.63 -6.76
CA SER A 92 4.18 -7.04 -5.52
C SER A 92 3.75 -5.60 -5.34
N ALA A 93 3.76 -4.81 -6.43
CA ALA A 93 3.38 -3.41 -6.38
C ALA A 93 1.87 -3.20 -6.12
N THR A 94 1.03 -4.14 -6.56
CA THR A 94 -0.41 -4.14 -6.27
C THR A 94 -0.68 -4.63 -4.84
N ALA A 95 0.04 -5.65 -4.39
CA ALA A 95 -0.12 -6.26 -3.08
C ALA A 95 0.28 -5.33 -1.92
N MET A 96 1.37 -4.58 -2.10
CA MET A 96 1.93 -3.73 -1.05
C MET A 96 0.91 -2.71 -0.48
N PRO A 97 0.28 -1.84 -1.29
CA PRO A 97 -0.72 -0.90 -0.79
C PRO A 97 -1.98 -1.58 -0.25
N LEU A 98 -2.38 -2.74 -0.79
CA LEU A 98 -3.49 -3.51 -0.25
C LEU A 98 -3.18 -4.03 1.16
N GLY A 99 -1.98 -4.58 1.37
CA GLY A 99 -1.53 -5.04 2.67
C GLY A 99 -1.43 -3.90 3.68
N VAL A 100 -0.83 -2.77 3.29
CA VAL A 100 -0.72 -1.59 4.16
C VAL A 100 -2.08 -1.06 4.56
N VAL A 101 -3.02 -0.90 3.62
CA VAL A 101 -4.39 -0.46 3.94
C VAL A 101 -5.10 -1.45 4.85
N ALA A 102 -4.98 -2.76 4.59
CA ALA A 102 -5.55 -3.79 5.46
C ALA A 102 -4.98 -3.71 6.88
N ALA A 103 -3.67 -3.45 7.02
CA ALA A 103 -3.03 -3.28 8.31
C ALA A 103 -3.50 -2.04 9.05
N PHE A 104 -3.68 -0.91 8.35
CA PHE A 104 -4.24 0.29 8.95
C PHE A 104 -5.68 0.09 9.42
N VAL A 105 -6.52 -0.54 8.60
CA VAL A 105 -7.90 -0.83 8.96
C VAL A 105 -7.93 -1.74 10.20
N PHE A 106 -7.19 -2.85 10.18
CA PHE A 106 -7.14 -3.77 11.31
C PHE A 106 -6.56 -3.11 12.57
N GLY A 107 -5.45 -2.37 12.43
CA GLY A 107 -4.81 -1.64 13.52
C GLY A 107 -5.73 -0.60 14.16
N ALA A 108 -6.55 0.09 13.36
CA ALA A 108 -7.53 1.05 13.88
C ALA A 108 -8.63 0.42 14.73
N PHE A 109 -8.96 -0.86 14.51
CA PHE A 109 -9.95 -1.58 15.32
C PHE A 109 -9.36 -2.26 16.56
N VAL A 110 -8.08 -2.65 16.51
CA VAL A 110 -7.45 -3.46 17.56
C VAL A 110 -6.59 -2.63 18.51
N ALA A 111 -5.86 -1.65 18.00
CA ALA A 111 -4.98 -0.84 18.80
C ALA A 111 -5.76 0.27 19.53
N PRO A 112 -5.40 0.58 20.79
CA PRO A 112 -5.79 1.83 21.43
C PRO A 112 -5.54 3.04 20.51
N PRO A 113 -6.43 4.05 20.52
CA PRO A 113 -6.31 5.23 19.67
C PRO A 113 -5.24 6.20 20.21
N ASP A 114 -3.99 5.75 20.26
CA ASP A 114 -2.83 6.57 20.57
C ASP A 114 -1.71 6.34 19.54
N PRO A 115 -0.92 7.39 19.19
CA PRO A 115 0.07 7.29 18.11
C PRO A 115 1.15 6.23 18.33
N ILE A 116 1.55 6.00 19.58
CA ILE A 116 2.65 5.08 19.90
C ILE A 116 2.18 3.65 19.68
N THR A 117 1.06 3.28 20.31
CA THR A 117 0.50 1.93 20.17
C THR A 117 0.05 1.65 18.75
N GLN A 118 -0.48 2.66 18.04
CA GLN A 118 -0.81 2.51 16.62
C GLN A 118 0.41 2.14 15.77
N VAL A 119 1.56 2.83 15.92
CA VAL A 119 2.78 2.49 15.17
C VAL A 119 3.29 1.10 15.55
N MET A 120 3.32 0.79 16.85
CA MET A 120 3.79 -0.50 17.37
C MET A 120 2.96 -1.69 16.88
N TYR A 121 1.64 -1.51 16.69
CA TYR A 121 0.76 -2.54 16.14
C TYR A 121 0.75 -2.52 14.60
N ALA A 122 0.91 -1.36 13.97
CA ALA A 122 0.89 -1.23 12.52
C ALA A 122 2.02 -2.01 11.87
N VAL A 123 3.25 -1.91 12.39
CA VAL A 123 4.43 -2.58 11.82
C VAL A 123 4.25 -4.12 11.71
N PRO A 124 3.99 -4.87 12.80
CA PRO A 124 3.80 -6.31 12.70
C PRO A 124 2.59 -6.67 11.84
N THR A 125 1.51 -5.88 11.92
CA THR A 125 0.32 -6.12 11.10
C THR A 125 0.63 -5.95 9.61
N MET A 126 1.39 -4.93 9.22
CA MET A 126 1.86 -4.72 7.84
C MET A 126 2.73 -5.90 7.37
N LEU A 127 3.67 -6.35 8.20
CA LEU A 127 4.56 -7.46 7.87
C LEU A 127 3.81 -8.78 7.60
N VAL A 128 2.61 -8.95 8.15
CA VAL A 128 1.74 -10.11 7.90
C VAL A 128 0.77 -9.85 6.74
N SER A 129 0.15 -8.68 6.69
CA SER A 129 -0.90 -8.37 5.70
C SER A 129 -0.34 -8.20 4.29
N ILE A 130 0.89 -7.69 4.13
CA ILE A 130 1.53 -7.50 2.83
C ILE A 130 1.78 -8.85 2.12
N PRO A 131 2.45 -9.85 2.74
CA PRO A 131 2.55 -11.19 2.15
C PRO A 131 1.20 -11.82 1.86
N LEU A 132 0.22 -11.66 2.75
CA LEU A 132 -1.12 -12.22 2.56
C LEU A 132 -1.81 -11.59 1.34
N ALA A 133 -1.71 -10.25 1.19
CA ALA A 133 -2.20 -9.55 0.01
C ALA A 133 -1.51 -10.03 -1.26
N TYR A 134 -0.21 -10.32 -1.21
CA TYR A 134 0.53 -10.85 -2.36
C TYR A 134 0.02 -12.24 -2.76
N LEU A 135 -0.25 -13.12 -1.80
CA LEU A 135 -0.85 -14.43 -2.07
C LEU A 135 -2.25 -14.31 -2.70
N LEU A 136 -3.07 -13.38 -2.21
CA LEU A 136 -4.41 -13.13 -2.77
C LEU A 136 -4.35 -12.58 -4.20
N VAL A 137 -3.46 -11.61 -4.45
CA VAL A 137 -3.29 -11.00 -5.78
C VAL A 137 -2.73 -12.01 -6.77
N SER A 138 -1.71 -12.78 -6.39
CA SER A 138 -1.12 -13.83 -7.24
C SER A 138 -2.10 -14.95 -7.57
N LYS A 139 -2.91 -15.39 -6.60
CA LYS A 139 -3.97 -16.39 -6.84
C LYS A 139 -4.99 -15.89 -7.86
N ARG A 140 -5.48 -14.65 -7.71
CA ARG A 140 -6.44 -14.03 -8.63
C ARG A 140 -5.89 -13.93 -10.06
N SER A 141 -4.60 -13.61 -10.19
CA SER A 141 -3.94 -13.57 -11.50
C SER A 141 -3.79 -14.95 -12.13
N GLY A 142 -3.50 -15.99 -11.34
CA GLY A 142 -3.39 -17.37 -11.84
C GLY A 142 -4.71 -18.01 -12.26
N GLU A 143 -5.83 -17.64 -11.62
CA GLU A 143 -7.17 -18.12 -11.99
C GLU A 143 -7.63 -17.55 -13.34
N GLY A 144 -7.29 -16.30 -13.66
CA GLY A 144 -7.64 -15.66 -14.94
C GLY A 144 -6.89 -16.19 -16.16
N SER A 145 -5.79 -16.93 -15.97
CA SER A 145 -4.99 -17.52 -17.05
C SER A 145 -5.38 -18.96 -17.39
N ARG A 146 -6.28 -19.57 -16.62
CA ARG A 146 -6.73 -20.95 -16.84
C ARG A 146 -7.82 -20.91 -17.93
N PRO A 147 -7.62 -21.52 -19.11
CA PRO A 147 -8.68 -21.56 -20.11
C PRO A 147 -9.91 -22.22 -19.48
N GLU A 148 -11.07 -21.57 -19.59
CA GLU A 148 -12.34 -22.20 -19.24
C GLU A 148 -12.38 -23.56 -19.91
N ALA A 149 -12.36 -24.62 -19.11
CA ALA A 149 -12.67 -25.94 -19.61
C ALA A 149 -14.15 -25.87 -20.02
N THR A 150 -14.40 -25.74 -21.32
CA THR A 150 -15.73 -25.76 -21.90
C THR A 150 -16.41 -27.05 -21.48
N SER A 151 -17.39 -26.94 -20.60
CA SER A 151 -18.38 -27.98 -20.30
C SER A 151 -19.59 -27.82 -21.20
#